data_AF-A0A258JLR0-F1
#
_entry.id   AF-A0A258JLR0-F1
#
_cell.length_a   1.000
_cell.length_b   1.000
_cell.length_c   1.000
_cell.angle_alpha   90.00
_cell.angle_beta   90.00
_cell.angle_gamma   90.00
#
_symmetry.space_group_name_H-M   'P 1'
#
loop_
_entity.id
_entity.type
_entity.pdbx_description
1 polymer ?
#
loop_
_entity_poly.entity_id
_entity_poly.type
_entity_poly.pdbx_seq_one_letter_code
_entity_poly.pdbx_strand_id
1 'polypeptide(L)'
;ALFDQFRRGRLLRVQVRDKVASFDLDGTSAMLAALLECANRHQNTVVSNKDPARPSRGQDRGEGRGGGVSTGSGFFVNKDGVALTNAHVVDGCTDATIAGYGKARIVATDKTNDLALLKVTTPAATDPVRFRRSPLQLGETIYVMGFPLAGQLDNGLNFTSGIVSSLAGPANDSRSLQLTAPIQAGNSGGPITDASGLVVGVTQAKLSEVAAIQSGGAFPQNVNFGIKSGLAVNFLRANSIDPQETDTGEPLSAVMIAKEGRAYTVQVTCTPK
;
A
#
# COMPACT_ATOMS: atom_id res chain seq x y z
N ALA A 1 -21.30 -30.70 -16.29
CA ALA A 1 -22.57 -30.47 -17.03
C ALA A 1 -22.67 -29.03 -17.54
N LEU A 2 -22.63 -28.01 -16.68
CA LEU A 2 -22.73 -26.59 -17.07
C LEU A 2 -21.60 -26.11 -17.97
N PHE A 3 -20.34 -26.47 -17.66
CA PHE A 3 -19.17 -26.10 -18.45
C PHE A 3 -19.16 -26.66 -19.87
N ASP A 4 -19.77 -27.84 -20.09
CA ASP A 4 -19.80 -28.46 -21.41
C ASP A 4 -20.89 -27.83 -22.30
N GLN A 5 -21.91 -27.23 -21.69
CA GLN A 5 -22.89 -26.40 -22.39
C GLN A 5 -22.29 -25.06 -22.82
N PHE A 6 -21.43 -24.44 -22.01
CA PHE A 6 -20.71 -23.21 -22.40
C PHE A 6 -19.74 -23.43 -23.57
N ARG A 7 -19.14 -24.63 -23.70
CA ARG A 7 -18.26 -24.94 -24.85
C ARG A 7 -18.97 -25.01 -26.19
N ARG A 8 -20.28 -25.30 -26.22
CA ARG A 8 -21.07 -25.46 -27.46
C ARG A 8 -22.00 -24.28 -27.73
N GLY A 9 -22.26 -23.46 -26.71
CA GLY A 9 -23.10 -22.27 -26.83
C GLY A 9 -22.38 -21.18 -27.60
N ARG A 10 -22.91 -20.85 -28.79
CA ARG A 10 -22.45 -19.69 -29.59
C ARG A 10 -23.09 -18.38 -29.17
N LEU A 11 -24.18 -18.44 -28.41
CA LEU A 11 -24.94 -17.28 -27.99
C LEU A 11 -25.43 -17.47 -26.56
N LEU A 12 -25.09 -16.54 -25.67
CA LEU A 12 -25.68 -16.46 -24.33
C LEU A 12 -26.74 -15.35 -24.34
N ARG A 13 -27.99 -15.71 -24.07
CA ARG A 13 -29.05 -14.72 -23.86
C ARG A 13 -29.35 -14.58 -22.38
N VAL A 14 -29.23 -13.37 -21.87
CA VAL A 14 -29.55 -13.02 -20.49
C VAL A 14 -30.78 -12.13 -20.52
N GLN A 15 -31.85 -12.57 -19.88
CA GLN A 15 -33.05 -11.77 -19.71
C GLN A 15 -33.05 -11.15 -18.32
N VAL A 16 -33.15 -9.82 -18.27
CA VAL A 16 -33.30 -9.07 -17.02
C VAL A 16 -34.57 -8.24 -17.14
N ARG A 17 -35.61 -8.63 -16.38
CA ARG A 17 -36.99 -8.13 -16.52
C ARG A 17 -37.49 -8.35 -17.95
N ASP A 18 -37.99 -7.30 -18.62
CA ASP A 18 -38.54 -7.38 -19.99
C ASP A 18 -37.48 -7.11 -21.08
N LYS A 19 -36.19 -7.08 -20.74
CA LYS A 19 -35.10 -6.84 -21.68
C LYS A 19 -34.24 -8.08 -21.83
N VAL A 20 -34.02 -8.49 -23.08
CA VAL A 20 -33.13 -9.61 -23.44
C VAL A 20 -31.84 -9.04 -24.02
N ALA A 21 -30.72 -9.33 -23.36
CA ALA A 21 -29.38 -9.08 -23.88
C ALA A 21 -28.82 -10.36 -24.50
N SER A 22 -28.23 -10.27 -25.69
CA SER A 22 -27.58 -11.39 -26.38
C SER A 22 -26.08 -11.15 -26.43
N PHE A 23 -25.28 -12.13 -26.02
CA PHE A 23 -23.83 -12.11 -26.08
C PHE A 23 -23.39 -13.19 -27.08
N ASP A 24 -22.66 -12.77 -28.10
CA ASP A 24 -22.03 -13.68 -29.06
C ASP A 24 -20.77 -14.27 -28.43
N LEU A 25 -20.69 -15.59 -28.42
CA LEU A 25 -19.59 -16.36 -27.84
C LEU A 25 -18.68 -16.97 -28.91
N ASP A 26 -18.92 -16.67 -30.19
CA ASP A 26 -18.01 -17.07 -31.27
C ASP A 26 -16.66 -16.34 -31.09
N GLY A 27 -15.58 -17.11 -30.93
CA GLY A 27 -14.21 -16.61 -30.73
C GLY A 27 -13.73 -16.53 -29.27
N THR A 28 -14.62 -16.48 -28.26
CA THR A 28 -14.22 -16.49 -26.83
C THR A 28 -13.89 -17.90 -26.32
N SER A 29 -14.42 -18.95 -26.96
CA SER A 29 -14.12 -20.35 -26.64
C SER A 29 -12.65 -20.72 -26.87
N ALA A 30 -12.01 -20.13 -27.90
CA ALA A 30 -10.57 -20.31 -28.17
C ALA A 30 -9.70 -19.67 -27.08
N MET A 31 -10.11 -18.51 -26.56
CA MET A 31 -9.39 -17.80 -25.50
C MET A 31 -9.47 -18.56 -24.16
N LEU A 32 -10.63 -19.14 -23.84
CA LEU A 32 -10.80 -19.94 -22.62
C LEU A 32 -10.00 -21.25 -22.68
N ALA A 33 -9.93 -21.88 -23.85
CA ALA A 33 -9.09 -23.06 -24.08
C ALA A 33 -7.59 -22.73 -23.92
N ALA A 34 -7.15 -21.61 -24.48
CA ALA A 34 -5.76 -21.14 -24.36
C ALA A 34 -5.37 -20.81 -22.91
N LEU A 35 -6.28 -20.19 -22.14
CA LEU A 35 -6.08 -19.88 -20.72
C LEU A 35 -5.99 -21.14 -19.85
N LEU A 36 -6.82 -22.15 -20.13
CA LEU A 36 -6.79 -23.44 -19.42
C LEU A 36 -5.53 -24.24 -19.74
N GLU A 37 -5.09 -24.25 -21.01
CA GLU A 37 -3.82 -24.88 -21.37
C GLU A 37 -2.61 -24.17 -20.75
N CYS A 38 -2.65 -22.85 -20.64
CA CYS A 38 -1.60 -22.08 -19.97
C CYS A 38 -1.52 -22.43 -18.49
N ALA A 39 -2.66 -22.45 -17.79
CA ALA A 39 -2.73 -22.81 -16.37
C ALA A 39 -2.22 -24.24 -16.11
N ASN A 40 -2.56 -25.20 -16.98
CA ASN A 40 -2.10 -26.58 -16.85
C ASN A 40 -0.61 -26.75 -17.19
N ARG A 41 -0.09 -26.01 -18.16
CA ARG A 41 1.35 -26.05 -18.52
C ARG A 41 2.26 -25.55 -17.41
N HIS A 42 1.76 -24.70 -16.51
CA HIS A 42 2.56 -24.10 -15.43
C HIS A 42 2.45 -24.80 -14.06
N GLN A 43 1.72 -25.92 -13.94
CA GLN A 43 1.59 -26.65 -12.68
C GLN A 43 2.53 -27.87 -12.53
N ASN A 44 3.26 -28.29 -13.56
CA ASN A 44 4.18 -29.43 -13.46
C ASN A 44 5.35 -29.28 -14.44
N THR A 45 6.53 -28.84 -13.97
CA THR A 45 7.81 -29.59 -14.11
C THR A 45 9.05 -28.76 -13.76
N VAL A 46 10.01 -29.49 -13.19
CA VAL A 46 11.36 -29.16 -12.71
C VAL A 46 12.37 -29.64 -13.76
N VAL A 47 13.31 -28.75 -14.16
CA VAL A 47 14.72 -28.94 -14.62
C VAL A 47 15.08 -29.67 -15.94
N SER A 48 16.12 -29.10 -16.62
CA SER A 48 17.09 -29.64 -17.61
C SER A 48 16.66 -29.72 -19.10
N ASN A 49 17.47 -29.45 -20.14
CA ASN A 49 18.93 -29.33 -20.30
C ASN A 49 19.31 -28.67 -21.68
N LYS A 50 20.47 -27.97 -21.74
CA LYS A 50 21.50 -27.75 -22.80
C LYS A 50 21.22 -27.61 -24.33
N ASP A 51 21.50 -26.39 -24.87
CA ASP A 51 22.39 -25.90 -25.98
C ASP A 51 22.53 -26.59 -27.38
N PRO A 52 22.98 -25.91 -28.50
CA PRO A 52 23.71 -24.61 -28.60
C PRO A 52 23.40 -23.59 -29.77
N ALA A 53 23.88 -22.35 -29.56
CA ALA A 53 24.42 -21.31 -30.50
C ALA A 53 23.48 -20.45 -31.39
N ARG A 54 23.59 -19.10 -31.57
CA ARG A 54 24.33 -17.89 -31.07
C ARG A 54 23.76 -16.67 -31.90
N PRO A 55 23.95 -15.33 -31.65
CA PRO A 55 24.45 -14.52 -30.52
C PRO A 55 23.48 -13.43 -29.96
N SER A 56 23.47 -13.33 -28.62
CA SER A 56 23.46 -12.15 -27.72
C SER A 56 23.13 -10.71 -28.19
N ARG A 57 22.07 -10.13 -27.60
CA ARG A 57 22.02 -8.76 -27.06
C ARG A 57 21.27 -8.74 -25.72
N GLY A 58 21.97 -8.31 -24.67
CA GLY A 58 21.45 -7.69 -23.44
C GLY A 58 20.41 -8.45 -22.62
N GLN A 59 20.88 -9.30 -21.71
CA GLN A 59 20.11 -9.68 -20.52
C GLN A 59 19.76 -8.41 -19.72
N ASP A 60 18.47 -8.19 -19.44
CA ASP A 60 18.13 -7.74 -18.10
C ASP A 60 17.27 -8.83 -17.46
N ARG A 61 17.78 -9.28 -16.33
CA ARG A 61 17.34 -10.47 -15.62
C ARG A 61 16.10 -10.10 -14.84
N GLY A 62 15.15 -11.02 -14.76
CA GLY A 62 14.08 -10.93 -13.78
C GLY A 62 14.70 -10.62 -12.41
N GLU A 63 14.18 -9.57 -11.77
CA GLU A 63 14.50 -9.26 -10.39
C GLU A 63 14.17 -10.48 -9.55
N GLY A 64 15.25 -11.13 -9.13
CA GLY A 64 15.20 -12.20 -8.17
C GLY A 64 14.65 -11.68 -6.86
N ARG A 65 14.22 -12.63 -6.05
CA ARG A 65 14.24 -12.53 -4.59
C ARG A 65 15.68 -12.33 -4.11
N GLY A 66 16.25 -11.15 -4.38
CA GLY A 66 17.51 -10.68 -3.83
C GLY A 66 17.23 -9.97 -2.52
N GLY A 67 18.11 -10.16 -1.52
CA GLY A 67 18.10 -9.42 -0.26
C GLY A 67 18.39 -7.94 -0.45
N GLY A 68 17.48 -7.23 -1.13
CA GLY A 68 17.50 -5.79 -1.30
C GLY A 68 16.96 -5.12 -0.04
N VAL A 69 17.62 -4.03 0.37
CA VAL A 69 17.15 -3.20 1.46
C VAL A 69 15.81 -2.57 1.07
N SER A 70 14.76 -2.82 1.85
CA SER A 70 13.46 -2.14 1.69
C SER A 70 13.45 -0.89 2.55
N THR A 71 12.94 0.22 2.01
CA THR A 71 12.81 1.49 2.73
C THR A 71 11.37 1.98 2.67
N GLY A 72 10.95 2.61 3.77
CA GLY A 72 9.60 3.13 3.93
C GLY A 72 9.55 4.20 5.02
N SER A 73 8.34 4.54 5.41
CA SER A 73 8.05 5.52 6.44
C SER A 73 7.25 4.87 7.57
N GLY A 74 7.25 5.51 8.73
CA GLY A 74 6.41 5.15 9.86
C GLY A 74 6.17 6.37 10.73
N PHE A 75 5.37 6.22 11.78
CA PHE A 75 5.17 7.29 12.74
C PHE A 75 4.92 6.78 14.15
N PHE A 76 5.39 7.52 15.15
CA PHE A 76 5.22 7.15 16.56
C PHE A 76 3.76 7.31 17.02
N VAL A 77 3.25 6.27 17.67
CA VAL A 77 1.89 6.20 18.19
C VAL A 77 1.82 6.34 19.70
N ASN A 78 2.95 6.20 20.41
CA ASN A 78 3.06 6.44 21.85
C ASN A 78 4.46 6.95 22.23
N LYS A 79 4.58 7.46 23.47
CA LYS A 79 5.86 7.94 24.01
C LYS A 79 6.84 6.82 24.32
N ASP A 80 6.35 5.59 24.46
CA ASP A 80 7.20 4.44 24.72
C ASP A 80 8.05 4.05 23.51
N GLY A 81 7.88 4.67 22.34
CA GLY A 81 8.66 4.35 21.14
C GLY A 81 8.06 3.23 20.31
N VAL A 82 6.73 3.06 20.34
CA VAL A 82 6.04 2.25 19.34
C VAL A 82 5.74 3.10 18.11
N ALA A 83 6.10 2.60 16.93
CA ALA A 83 5.79 3.20 15.65
C ALA A 83 4.90 2.28 14.79
N LEU A 84 3.99 2.88 14.03
CA LEU A 84 3.19 2.21 13.03
C LEU A 84 3.82 2.40 11.65
N THR A 85 3.80 1.35 10.82
CA THR A 85 4.22 1.36 9.41
C THR A 85 3.40 0.33 8.61
N ASN A 86 3.72 0.12 7.33
CA ASN A 86 3.11 -0.95 6.56
C ASN A 86 3.80 -2.31 6.77
N ALA A 87 3.03 -3.39 6.65
CA ALA A 87 3.57 -4.74 6.76
C ALA A 87 4.58 -5.06 5.64
N HIS A 88 4.31 -4.62 4.41
CA HIS A 88 5.21 -4.86 3.28
C HIS A 88 6.56 -4.14 3.40
N VAL A 89 6.64 -3.05 4.18
CA VAL A 89 7.91 -2.33 4.42
C VAL A 89 8.88 -3.18 5.23
N VAL A 90 8.36 -4.08 6.07
CA VAL A 90 9.16 -4.90 7.00
C VAL A 90 9.12 -6.40 6.66
N ASP A 91 8.55 -6.76 5.51
CA ASP A 91 8.42 -8.16 5.09
C ASP A 91 9.79 -8.78 4.78
N GLY A 92 10.01 -10.00 5.26
CA GLY A 92 11.28 -10.72 5.07
C GLY A 92 12.44 -10.29 5.98
N CYS A 93 12.28 -9.26 6.80
CA CYS A 93 13.31 -8.83 7.76
C CYS A 93 13.13 -9.45 9.14
N THR A 94 14.24 -9.80 9.80
CA THR A 94 14.21 -10.21 11.23
C THR A 94 13.98 -8.99 12.12
N ASP A 95 14.60 -7.86 11.78
CA ASP A 95 14.53 -6.61 12.52
C ASP A 95 14.49 -5.43 11.54
N ALA A 96 13.82 -4.36 11.94
CA ALA A 96 13.84 -3.09 11.22
C ALA A 96 14.83 -2.11 11.87
N THR A 97 15.16 -1.04 11.16
CA THR A 97 15.91 0.10 11.69
C THR A 97 15.08 1.35 11.51
N ILE A 98 14.97 2.16 12.55
CA ILE A 98 14.35 3.50 12.51
C ILE A 98 15.47 4.54 12.55
N ALA A 99 15.50 5.43 11.56
CA ALA A 99 16.51 6.48 11.47
C ALA A 99 16.49 7.36 12.74
N GLY A 100 17.66 7.58 13.35
CA GLY A 100 17.80 8.31 14.61
C GLY A 100 17.49 7.52 15.90
N TYR A 101 16.88 6.34 15.80
CA TYR A 101 16.53 5.49 16.96
C TYR A 101 17.21 4.11 16.94
N GLY A 102 17.77 3.70 15.80
CA GLY A 102 18.48 2.44 15.65
C GLY A 102 17.55 1.25 15.46
N LYS A 103 17.94 0.09 16.00
CA LYS A 103 17.24 -1.18 15.79
C LYS A 103 15.85 -1.16 16.43
N ALA A 104 14.84 -1.57 15.67
CA ALA A 104 13.46 -1.69 16.09
C ALA A 104 12.95 -3.13 15.93
N ARG A 105 12.35 -3.67 16.99
CA ARG A 105 11.72 -4.99 16.97
C ARG A 105 10.37 -4.90 16.30
N ILE A 106 10.05 -5.87 15.45
CA ILE A 106 8.70 -6.06 14.93
C ILE A 106 7.84 -6.66 16.05
N VAL A 107 6.85 -5.90 16.54
CA VAL A 107 5.97 -6.30 17.65
C VAL A 107 4.78 -7.09 17.14
N ALA A 108 4.20 -6.64 16.04
CA ALA A 108 3.01 -7.22 15.45
C ALA A 108 2.97 -6.92 13.95
N THR A 109 2.29 -7.77 13.19
CA THR A 109 2.08 -7.58 11.75
C THR A 109 0.70 -8.08 11.37
N ASP A 110 -0.04 -7.25 10.65
CA ASP A 110 -1.29 -7.59 9.98
C ASP A 110 -1.05 -7.50 8.47
N LYS A 111 -0.73 -8.64 7.86
CA LYS A 111 -0.48 -8.72 6.41
C LYS A 111 -1.75 -8.48 5.59
N THR A 112 -2.93 -8.72 6.15
CA THR A 112 -4.21 -8.56 5.46
C THR A 112 -4.54 -7.09 5.25
N ASN A 113 -4.28 -6.27 6.26
CA ASN A 113 -4.51 -4.82 6.23
C ASN A 113 -3.24 -4.01 5.95
N ASP A 114 -2.11 -4.68 5.69
CA ASP A 114 -0.81 -4.08 5.42
C ASP A 114 -0.34 -3.11 6.52
N LEU A 115 -0.40 -3.54 7.79
CA LEU A 115 0.03 -2.77 8.96
C LEU A 115 1.06 -3.54 9.78
N ALA A 116 2.03 -2.84 10.36
CA ALA A 116 3.00 -3.41 11.29
C ALA A 116 3.36 -2.44 12.41
N LEU A 117 3.60 -2.99 13.60
CA LEU A 117 4.10 -2.26 14.76
C LEU A 117 5.57 -2.53 14.98
N LEU A 118 6.33 -1.45 15.14
CA LEU A 118 7.75 -1.45 15.46
C LEU A 118 7.97 -0.89 16.85
N LYS A 119 8.93 -1.42 17.58
CA LYS A 119 9.32 -0.95 18.91
C LYS A 119 10.81 -0.69 18.97
N VAL A 120 11.18 0.55 19.24
CA VAL A 120 12.55 0.94 19.59
C VAL A 120 12.77 0.81 21.10
N THR A 121 14.03 0.75 21.50
CA THR A 121 14.42 0.67 22.92
C THR A 121 14.38 2.03 23.60
N THR A 122 14.60 3.11 22.86
CA THR A 122 14.56 4.48 23.35
C THR A 122 13.13 5.04 23.26
N PRO A 123 12.65 5.76 24.29
CA PRO A 123 11.38 6.49 24.21
C PRO A 123 11.36 7.45 23.01
N ALA A 124 10.17 7.64 22.43
CA ALA A 124 10.00 8.63 21.38
C ALA A 124 10.16 10.04 21.98
N ALA A 125 11.00 10.89 21.38
CA ALA A 125 11.24 12.26 21.82
C ALA A 125 10.13 13.25 21.37
N THR A 126 8.95 12.75 21.05
CA THR A 126 7.83 13.49 20.46
C THR A 126 6.54 13.16 21.19
N ASP A 127 5.58 14.08 21.13
CA ASP A 127 4.20 13.73 21.45
C ASP A 127 3.65 12.72 20.43
N PRO A 128 2.83 11.76 20.88
CA PRO A 128 2.22 10.79 20.00
C PRO A 128 1.19 11.45 19.09
N VAL A 129 0.98 10.84 17.92
CA VAL A 129 -0.09 11.28 17.03
C VAL A 129 -1.46 11.17 17.69
N ARG A 130 -2.38 12.01 17.23
CA ARG A 130 -3.82 11.88 17.52
C ARG A 130 -4.52 11.45 16.24
N PHE A 131 -5.43 10.50 16.36
CA PHE A 131 -6.26 10.04 15.27
C PHE A 131 -7.58 10.81 15.25
N ARG A 132 -8.11 11.02 14.03
CA ARG A 132 -9.47 11.51 13.88
C ARG A 132 -10.45 10.35 14.01
N ARG A 133 -11.47 10.52 14.84
CA ARG A 133 -12.55 9.55 15.06
C ARG A 133 -13.63 9.63 13.98
N SER A 134 -13.97 10.85 13.57
CA SER A 134 -14.99 11.09 12.55
C SER A 134 -14.50 10.65 11.16
N PRO A 135 -15.37 10.06 10.32
CA PRO A 135 -14.96 9.63 8.99
C PRO A 135 -14.59 10.81 8.10
N LEU A 136 -13.66 10.59 7.17
CA LEU A 136 -13.37 11.53 6.09
C LEU A 136 -14.53 11.62 5.09
N GLN A 137 -14.69 12.80 4.51
CA GLN A 137 -15.61 13.09 3.41
C GLN A 137 -14.86 13.33 2.11
N LEU A 138 -15.57 13.20 0.98
CA LEU A 138 -15.01 13.52 -0.33
C LEU A 138 -14.64 15.01 -0.40
N GLY A 139 -13.47 15.29 -1.00
CA GLY A 139 -12.96 16.65 -1.17
C GLY A 139 -12.25 17.24 0.04
N GLU A 140 -12.21 16.54 1.18
CA GLU A 140 -11.44 17.02 2.34
C GLU A 140 -9.94 17.11 2.03
N THR A 141 -9.33 18.20 2.48
CA THR A 141 -7.88 18.42 2.37
C THR A 141 -7.13 17.45 3.28
N ILE A 142 -6.10 16.82 2.70
CA ILE A 142 -5.21 15.93 3.42
C ILE A 142 -3.74 16.31 3.17
N TYR A 143 -2.88 15.88 4.08
CA TYR A 143 -1.44 15.98 3.97
C TYR A 143 -0.81 14.61 4.15
N VAL A 144 0.22 14.34 3.36
CA VAL A 144 0.98 13.09 3.41
C VAL A 144 2.42 13.40 3.77
N MET A 145 2.96 12.61 4.70
CA MET A 145 4.32 12.76 5.19
C MET A 145 5.07 11.44 5.08
N GLY A 146 6.32 11.52 4.60
CA GLY A 146 7.14 10.33 4.44
C GLY A 146 8.57 10.64 3.99
N PHE A 147 9.34 9.59 3.75
CA PHE A 147 10.74 9.64 3.34
C PHE A 147 10.89 8.90 2.00
N PRO A 148 10.69 9.59 0.86
CA PRO A 148 10.90 9.00 -0.45
C PRO A 148 12.38 8.65 -0.64
N LEU A 149 12.66 7.54 -1.33
CA LEU A 149 13.98 7.27 -1.92
C LEU A 149 15.18 7.41 -0.95
N ALA A 150 15.02 6.96 0.30
CA ALA A 150 16.07 7.06 1.29
C ALA A 150 17.37 6.39 0.81
N GLY A 151 18.44 7.19 0.66
CA GLY A 151 19.76 6.75 0.18
C GLY A 151 20.09 7.13 -1.27
N GLN A 152 19.15 7.68 -2.04
CA GLN A 152 19.43 8.21 -3.40
C GLN A 152 19.27 9.73 -3.51
N LEU A 153 18.44 10.34 -2.66
CA LEU A 153 18.40 11.78 -2.47
C LEU A 153 18.59 12.11 -0.98
N ASP A 154 19.44 13.07 -0.69
CA ASP A 154 19.79 13.57 0.66
C ASP A 154 18.64 14.38 1.31
N ASN A 155 17.40 14.05 0.96
CA ASN A 155 16.25 14.91 1.17
C ASN A 155 15.45 14.38 2.35
N GLY A 156 15.34 15.20 3.40
CA GLY A 156 14.55 14.92 4.59
C GLY A 156 13.05 14.72 4.31
N LEU A 157 12.25 14.79 5.36
CA LEU A 157 10.80 14.56 5.31
C LEU A 157 10.13 15.24 4.08
N ASN A 158 9.52 14.42 3.23
CA ASN A 158 8.62 14.88 2.19
C ASN A 158 7.25 15.19 2.78
N PHE A 159 6.70 16.34 2.41
CA PHE A 159 5.39 16.81 2.83
C PHE A 159 4.60 17.19 1.57
N THR A 160 3.51 16.50 1.30
CA THR A 160 2.64 16.77 0.15
C THR A 160 1.20 16.99 0.59
N SER A 161 0.45 17.76 -0.20
CA SER A 161 -0.96 18.03 0.03
C SER A 161 -1.81 17.49 -1.11
N GLY A 162 -3.07 17.21 -0.81
CA GLY A 162 -4.07 16.80 -1.78
C GLY A 162 -5.45 16.77 -1.15
N ILE A 163 -6.36 16.05 -1.79
CA ILE A 163 -7.72 15.83 -1.30
C ILE A 163 -8.08 14.35 -1.29
N VAL A 164 -9.12 14.01 -0.54
CA VAL A 164 -9.79 12.71 -0.63
C VAL A 164 -10.61 12.67 -1.93
N SER A 165 -10.18 11.86 -2.89
CA SER A 165 -10.86 11.71 -4.19
C SER A 165 -11.85 10.55 -4.23
N SER A 166 -11.68 9.54 -3.38
CA SER A 166 -12.65 8.46 -3.18
C SER A 166 -12.58 7.91 -1.75
N LEU A 167 -13.72 7.46 -1.23
CA LEU A 167 -13.83 6.80 0.07
C LEU A 167 -13.61 5.27 -0.02
N ALA A 168 -13.23 4.76 -1.19
CA ALA A 168 -12.86 3.38 -1.44
C ALA A 168 -11.62 3.30 -2.32
N GLY A 169 -10.80 2.27 -2.11
CA GLY A 169 -9.62 1.97 -2.93
C GLY A 169 -9.93 1.12 -4.16
N PRO A 170 -8.88 0.48 -4.74
CA PRO A 170 -9.04 -0.39 -5.90
C PRO A 170 -10.04 -1.51 -5.65
N ALA A 171 -10.75 -1.91 -6.70
CA ALA A 171 -11.81 -2.92 -6.62
C ALA A 171 -12.89 -2.63 -5.55
N ASN A 172 -13.16 -1.35 -5.27
CA ASN A 172 -14.09 -0.89 -4.24
C ASN A 172 -13.73 -1.36 -2.81
N ASP A 173 -12.44 -1.53 -2.50
CA ASP A 173 -12.02 -1.87 -1.15
C ASP A 173 -12.34 -0.72 -0.17
N SER A 174 -13.36 -0.95 0.67
CA SER A 174 -13.83 0.01 1.68
C SER A 174 -12.83 0.32 2.79
N ARG A 175 -11.77 -0.49 2.92
CA ARG A 175 -10.67 -0.30 3.88
C ARG A 175 -9.73 0.83 3.51
N SER A 176 -9.73 1.21 2.24
CA SER A 176 -8.79 2.16 1.65
C SER A 176 -9.50 3.46 1.24
N LEU A 177 -8.70 4.49 1.06
CA LEU A 177 -9.08 5.80 0.54
C LEU A 177 -8.28 6.05 -0.73
N GLN A 178 -8.87 6.76 -1.68
CA GLN A 178 -8.12 7.33 -2.80
C GLN A 178 -7.85 8.81 -2.52
N LEU A 179 -6.63 9.24 -2.81
CA LEU A 179 -6.13 10.59 -2.54
C LEU A 179 -5.35 11.12 -3.75
N THR A 180 -5.33 12.45 -3.88
CA THR A 180 -4.62 13.12 -4.98
C THR A 180 -3.21 13.55 -4.62
N ALA A 181 -2.85 13.54 -3.33
CA ALA A 181 -1.54 13.98 -2.89
C ALA A 181 -0.45 13.12 -3.58
N PRO A 182 0.58 13.75 -4.15
CA PRO A 182 1.70 13.01 -4.73
C PRO A 182 2.38 12.13 -3.68
N ILE A 183 2.53 10.84 -3.98
CA ILE A 183 3.31 9.89 -3.19
C ILE A 183 4.28 9.14 -4.08
N GLN A 184 5.39 8.72 -3.50
CA GLN A 184 6.46 7.98 -4.18
C GLN A 184 6.86 6.76 -3.33
N ALA A 185 7.65 5.86 -3.91
CA ALA A 185 8.29 4.78 -3.15
C ALA A 185 9.08 5.37 -1.96
N GLY A 186 8.88 4.79 -0.77
CA GLY A 186 9.39 5.29 0.51
C GLY A 186 8.35 6.00 1.38
N ASN A 187 7.26 6.54 0.81
CA ASN A 187 6.17 7.13 1.60
C ASN A 187 5.26 6.07 2.27
N SER A 188 5.29 4.82 1.81
CA SER A 188 4.55 3.69 2.41
C SER A 188 4.77 3.64 3.93
N GLY A 189 3.68 3.60 4.69
CA GLY A 189 3.68 3.54 6.15
C GLY A 189 3.69 4.91 6.83
N GLY A 190 3.88 5.99 6.07
CA GLY A 190 3.82 7.36 6.57
C GLY A 190 2.38 7.82 6.88
N PRO A 191 2.21 8.79 7.78
CA PRO A 191 0.89 9.25 8.20
C PRO A 191 0.22 10.09 7.11
N ILE A 192 -1.10 9.96 7.02
CA ILE A 192 -2.00 10.86 6.30
C ILE A 192 -2.76 11.66 7.36
N THR A 193 -2.72 12.99 7.31
CA THR A 193 -3.42 13.86 8.25
C THR A 193 -4.46 14.72 7.57
N ASP A 194 -5.50 15.12 8.30
CA ASP A 194 -6.41 16.19 7.85
C ASP A 194 -5.83 17.59 8.09
N ALA A 195 -6.64 18.62 7.81
CA ALA A 195 -6.27 20.02 7.99
C ALA A 195 -6.04 20.46 9.44
N SER A 196 -6.38 19.64 10.43
CA SER A 196 -6.12 19.89 11.84
C SER A 196 -4.92 19.10 12.39
N GLY A 197 -4.21 18.37 11.51
CA GLY A 197 -3.05 17.56 11.88
C GLY A 197 -3.42 16.22 12.52
N LEU A 198 -4.69 15.81 12.50
CA LEU A 198 -5.14 14.52 13.01
C LEU A 198 -4.91 13.43 11.97
N VAL A 199 -4.38 12.28 12.40
CA VAL A 199 -4.15 11.14 11.53
C VAL A 199 -5.48 10.53 11.09
N VAL A 200 -5.69 10.48 9.78
CA VAL A 200 -6.87 9.95 9.09
C VAL A 200 -6.54 8.70 8.27
N GLY A 201 -5.26 8.37 8.12
CA GLY A 201 -4.86 7.15 7.44
C GLY A 201 -3.36 6.88 7.44
N VAL A 202 -2.99 5.78 6.79
CA VAL A 202 -1.60 5.34 6.58
C VAL A 202 -1.36 5.20 5.09
N THR A 203 -0.33 5.85 4.58
CA THR A 203 0.00 5.89 3.14
C THR A 203 0.37 4.50 2.63
N GLN A 204 -0.13 4.10 1.45
CA GLN A 204 0.17 2.81 0.83
C GLN A 204 0.66 3.01 -0.61
N ALA A 205 1.95 3.37 -0.79
CA ALA A 205 2.50 3.73 -2.11
C ALA A 205 2.58 2.55 -3.09
N LYS A 206 2.71 1.32 -2.58
CA LYS A 206 2.75 0.10 -3.40
C LYS A 206 1.48 -0.12 -4.22
N LEU A 207 0.32 0.31 -3.71
CA LEU A 207 -0.94 0.14 -4.42
C LEU A 207 -1.03 1.04 -5.65
N SER A 208 -0.41 2.23 -5.60
CA SER A 208 -0.28 3.12 -6.75
C SER A 208 0.56 2.47 -7.86
N GLU A 209 1.61 1.73 -7.51
CA GLU A 209 2.44 0.98 -8.45
C GLU A 209 1.66 -0.17 -9.10
N VAL A 210 0.92 -0.95 -8.32
CA VAL A 210 0.05 -2.02 -8.84
C VAL A 210 -1.02 -1.45 -9.78
N ALA A 211 -1.64 -0.32 -9.43
CA ALA A 211 -2.63 0.34 -10.29
C ALA A 211 -2.02 0.80 -11.63
N ALA A 212 -0.78 1.28 -11.64
CA ALA A 212 -0.07 1.64 -12.86
C ALA A 212 0.21 0.43 -13.76
N ILE A 213 0.60 -0.70 -13.18
CA ILE A 213 0.81 -1.96 -13.92
C ILE A 213 -0.51 -2.44 -14.53
N GLN A 214 -1.61 -2.41 -13.77
CA GLN A 214 -2.94 -2.80 -14.26
C GLN A 214 -3.47 -1.89 -15.36
N SER A 215 -3.01 -0.64 -15.42
CA SER A 215 -3.38 0.34 -16.45
C SER A 215 -2.53 0.24 -17.73
N GLY A 216 -1.82 -0.86 -17.93
CA GLY A 216 -0.98 -1.07 -19.12
C GLY A 216 0.32 -0.26 -19.10
N GLY A 217 0.83 0.09 -17.91
CA GLY A 217 2.08 0.84 -17.74
C GLY A 217 1.92 2.37 -17.76
N ALA A 218 0.71 2.87 -18.00
CA ALA A 218 0.41 4.28 -17.78
C ALA A 218 0.20 4.52 -16.28
N PHE A 219 1.11 5.25 -15.64
CA PHE A 219 0.94 5.67 -14.24
C PHE A 219 -0.25 6.64 -14.16
N PRO A 220 -1.38 6.26 -13.52
CA PRO A 220 -2.50 7.16 -13.36
C PRO A 220 -2.05 8.34 -12.51
N GLN A 221 -2.07 9.53 -13.11
CA GLN A 221 -1.67 10.75 -12.43
C GLN A 221 -2.68 11.07 -11.33
N ASN A 222 -2.20 11.45 -10.14
CA ASN A 222 -3.03 11.84 -8.99
C ASN A 222 -3.98 10.74 -8.47
N VAL A 223 -3.66 9.46 -8.73
CA VAL A 223 -4.38 8.32 -8.15
C VAL A 223 -3.46 7.60 -7.18
N ASN A 224 -3.67 7.89 -5.90
CA ASN A 224 -2.89 7.33 -4.81
C ASN A 224 -3.80 6.78 -3.72
N PHE A 225 -3.25 5.95 -2.84
CA PHE A 225 -4.05 5.24 -1.86
C PHE A 225 -3.48 5.30 -0.45
N GLY A 226 -4.39 5.18 0.52
CA GLY A 226 -4.07 5.04 1.94
C GLY A 226 -5.06 4.14 2.65
N ILE A 227 -4.61 3.50 3.72
CA ILE A 227 -5.42 2.70 4.65
C ILE A 227 -6.15 3.64 5.60
N LYS A 228 -7.45 3.43 5.84
CA LYS A 228 -8.23 4.27 6.77
C LYS A 228 -7.73 4.16 8.21
N SER A 229 -7.73 5.27 8.95
CA SER A 229 -7.32 5.32 10.37
C SER A 229 -8.04 4.31 11.25
N GLY A 230 -9.32 4.01 10.97
CA GLY A 230 -10.08 3.02 11.76
C GLY A 230 -9.42 1.64 11.82
N LEU A 231 -8.76 1.20 10.74
CA LEU A 231 -8.00 -0.06 10.75
C LEU A 231 -6.72 0.06 11.59
N ALA A 232 -6.00 1.17 11.48
CA ALA A 232 -4.84 1.45 12.32
C ALA A 232 -5.20 1.49 13.80
N VAL A 233 -6.27 2.19 14.16
CA VAL A 233 -6.79 2.29 15.53
C VAL A 233 -7.19 0.93 16.08
N ASN A 234 -7.91 0.12 15.32
CA ASN A 234 -8.29 -1.23 15.74
C ASN A 234 -7.07 -2.14 15.91
N PHE A 235 -6.08 -2.03 15.02
CA PHE A 235 -4.84 -2.77 15.11
C PHE A 235 -4.01 -2.38 16.35
N LEU A 236 -3.97 -1.09 16.69
CA LEU A 236 -3.33 -0.61 17.92
C LEU A 236 -4.00 -1.19 19.16
N ARG A 237 -5.34 -1.12 19.24
CA ARG A 237 -6.11 -1.67 20.37
C ARG A 237 -5.95 -3.18 20.53
N ALA A 238 -5.94 -3.91 19.42
CA ALA A 238 -5.70 -5.36 19.41
C ALA A 238 -4.31 -5.74 19.96
N ASN A 239 -3.36 -4.80 19.99
CA ASN A 239 -2.02 -4.95 20.54
C ASN A 239 -1.83 -4.18 21.85
N SER A 240 -2.91 -3.90 22.57
CA SER A 240 -2.90 -3.24 23.89
C SER A 240 -2.30 -1.83 23.88
N ILE A 241 -2.41 -1.12 22.77
CA ILE A 241 -2.05 0.30 22.64
C ILE A 241 -3.34 1.09 22.48
N ASP A 242 -3.60 2.02 23.39
CA ASP A 242 -4.77 2.89 23.31
C ASP A 242 -4.41 4.22 22.60
N PRO A 243 -4.84 4.41 21.34
CA PRO A 243 -4.54 5.62 20.59
C PRO A 243 -5.36 6.82 21.09
N GLN A 244 -4.76 8.00 21.04
CA GLN A 244 -5.48 9.24 21.28
C GLN A 244 -6.40 9.55 20.10
N GLU A 245 -7.69 9.79 20.35
CA GLU A 245 -8.69 10.07 19.31
C GLU A 245 -9.50 11.34 19.63
N THR A 246 -9.77 12.15 18.60
CA THR A 246 -10.67 13.31 18.69
C THR A 246 -11.53 13.43 17.43
N ASP A 247 -12.73 14.01 17.56
CA ASP A 247 -13.69 14.13 16.46
C ASP A 247 -13.38 15.29 15.50
N THR A 248 -12.85 16.38 16.04
CA THR A 248 -12.54 17.61 15.32
C THR A 248 -11.27 18.26 15.87
N GLY A 249 -10.63 19.09 15.04
CA GLY A 249 -9.59 20.01 15.46
C GLY A 249 -9.70 21.30 14.66
N GLU A 250 -9.21 22.39 15.22
CA GLU A 250 -9.10 23.65 14.49
C GLU A 250 -8.10 23.50 13.34
N PRO A 251 -8.41 23.99 12.13
CA PRO A 251 -7.47 23.94 11.02
C PRO A 251 -6.15 24.64 11.36
N LEU A 252 -5.05 23.94 11.14
CA LEU A 252 -3.70 24.45 11.30
C LEU A 252 -3.15 24.92 9.95
N SER A 253 -2.15 25.80 9.97
CA SER A 253 -1.42 26.09 8.75
C SER A 253 -0.63 24.86 8.29
N ALA A 254 -0.47 24.67 6.99
CA ALA A 254 0.32 23.56 6.44
C ALA A 254 1.75 23.52 7.00
N VAL A 255 2.33 24.70 7.29
CA VAL A 255 3.66 24.83 7.91
C VAL A 255 3.67 24.24 9.32
N MET A 256 2.62 24.48 10.11
CA MET A 256 2.50 23.91 11.45
C MET A 256 2.32 22.39 11.41
N ILE A 257 1.47 21.89 10.51
CA ILE A 257 1.29 20.44 10.31
C ILE A 257 2.61 19.78 9.91
N ALA A 258 3.35 20.37 8.97
CA ALA A 258 4.66 19.86 8.55
C ALA A 258 5.67 19.86 9.70
N LYS A 259 5.68 20.92 10.52
CA LYS A 259 6.57 21.04 11.68
C LYS A 259 6.26 19.98 12.74
N GLU A 260 5.00 19.81 13.10
CA GLU A 260 4.55 18.80 14.07
C GLU A 260 4.80 17.38 13.54
N GLY A 261 4.42 17.15 12.28
CA GLY A 261 4.56 15.84 11.66
C GLY A 261 5.99 15.37 11.46
N ARG A 262 6.94 16.30 11.32
CA ARG A 262 8.37 15.98 11.33
C ARG A 262 8.86 15.39 12.64
N ALA A 263 8.23 15.70 13.77
CA ALA A 263 8.65 15.20 15.07
C ALA A 263 8.33 13.70 15.24
N TYR A 264 7.20 13.24 14.69
CA TYR A 264 6.75 11.86 14.84
C TYR A 264 6.92 10.97 13.61
N THR A 265 7.11 11.53 12.41
CA THR A 265 7.30 10.73 11.20
C THR A 265 8.76 10.32 11.08
N VAL A 266 8.99 9.04 10.85
CA VAL A 266 10.33 8.44 10.83
C VAL A 266 10.55 7.61 9.57
N GLN A 267 11.81 7.50 9.16
CA GLN A 267 12.22 6.58 8.11
C GLN A 267 12.42 5.19 8.70
N VAL A 268 11.87 4.18 8.01
CA VAL A 268 11.99 2.76 8.35
C VAL A 268 12.82 2.06 7.27
N THR A 269 13.80 1.28 7.70
CA THR A 269 14.65 0.46 6.82
C THR A 269 14.59 -1.00 7.25
N CYS A 270 14.40 -1.89 6.28
CA CYS A 270 14.39 -3.33 6.45
C CYS A 270 15.54 -3.91 5.62
N THR A 271 16.50 -4.52 6.31
CA THR A 271 17.63 -5.21 5.68
C THR A 271 17.41 -6.72 5.80
N PRO A 272 17.10 -7.44 4.70
CA PRO A 272 16.95 -8.89 4.73
C PRO A 272 18.26 -9.57 5.16
N LYS A 273 18.15 -10.76 5.75
CA LYS A 273 19.31 -11.61 6.06
C LYS A 273 19.80 -12.34 4.81
#